data_AF-A0A7X1I5Y4-F1
#
_entry.id   AF-A0A7X1I5Y4-F1
#
_cell.length_a   1.000
_cell.length_b   1.000
_cell.length_c   1.000
_cell.angle_alpha   90.00
_cell.angle_beta   90.00
_cell.angle_gamma   90.00
#
_symmetry.space_group_name_H-M   'P 1'
#
loop_
_entity.id
_entity.type
_entity.pdbx_description
1 polymer ?
#
loop_
_entity_poly.entity_id
_entity_poly.type
_entity_poly.pdbx_seq_one_letter_code
_entity_poly.pdbx_strand_id
1 'polypeptide(L)'
;MARTGPPHLDFRSDTRTLPDARMRRATAAAEVGDDVYGDDPTVVLLQERVADLLGTEAALFTPTGTMANLLAPLAAAGPPGSPAPRVIAGADTHMAFLESDGLRRFGGIELLLVRQRPDGLPDPDALAALLAARTDRPVVVCVENTAMMHSGNALDAEATYAVAALAHQHGAHLHLDGARLANAAVALAVPPAHLARPAHSVTFSVSKGLGAPAGALLCGTREYVARARALRGWLGGSLHQVGVLAAPALVALDRLPDLAADHETAAALAAGLATVPGVEVMRPPRPTNMVMARLAGLSAGECAERLAGHGVRVLPLPNGHVRFVTHRAHDMIGVRAAVRALAAVAATVSGPGRRPRTTPRGLAPGTDGGNMTTKPPARGLEERLRDTRARLENDVDLWVATAGASRGVHLIPLSYHWDGNAILVSTPRDSVTGRNLLADGRVRLGLGPTRDVVLIDGVAEPVDVTELGEELGDAFAARTGFDPRKLDEPYQYFRIRPRRVQAWRESNELAGRDLMRDGAWLG
;
A
#
# COMPACT_ATOMS: atom_id res chain seq x y z
N MET A 1 -17.06 -16.26 -8.53
CA MET A 1 -16.04 -15.84 -7.54
C MET A 1 -14.86 -15.23 -8.28
N ALA A 2 -14.70 -13.90 -8.26
CA ALA A 2 -13.62 -13.23 -8.97
C ALA A 2 -12.27 -13.61 -8.34
N ARG A 3 -11.43 -14.32 -9.08
CA ARG A 3 -10.03 -14.53 -8.70
C ARG A 3 -9.40 -13.15 -8.51
N THR A 4 -9.06 -12.80 -7.27
CA THR A 4 -8.26 -11.62 -6.99
C THR A 4 -6.92 -11.82 -7.69
N GLY A 5 -6.51 -10.86 -8.52
CA GLY A 5 -5.16 -10.84 -9.06
C GLY A 5 -4.12 -10.85 -7.94
N PRO A 6 -2.83 -11.01 -8.28
CA PRO A 6 -1.78 -11.03 -7.28
C PRO A 6 -1.84 -9.75 -6.40
N PRO A 7 -1.74 -9.86 -5.06
CA PRO A 7 -1.87 -8.72 -4.15
C PRO A 7 -0.93 -7.56 -4.44
N HIS A 8 0.27 -7.83 -4.95
CA HIS A 8 1.26 -6.81 -5.32
C HIS A 8 0.86 -5.96 -6.56
N LEU A 9 -0.25 -6.27 -7.23
CA LEU A 9 -0.82 -5.48 -8.33
C LEU A 9 -2.15 -4.79 -7.93
N ASP A 10 -2.55 -4.84 -6.66
CA ASP A 10 -3.77 -4.21 -6.16
C ASP A 10 -3.48 -2.91 -5.41
N PHE A 11 -3.21 -1.85 -6.17
CA PHE A 11 -2.90 -0.51 -5.67
C PHE A 11 -4.14 0.31 -5.28
N ARG A 12 -5.33 -0.29 -5.15
CA ARG A 12 -6.57 0.47 -4.90
C ARG A 12 -6.55 1.20 -3.55
N SER A 13 -6.02 0.55 -2.52
CA SER A 13 -6.05 1.04 -1.14
C SER A 13 -5.20 0.16 -0.21
N ASP A 14 -4.60 0.77 0.80
CA ASP A 14 -3.99 0.11 1.95
C ASP A 14 -5.01 -0.53 2.91
N THR A 15 -6.32 -0.34 2.69
CA THR A 15 -7.36 -1.16 3.33
C THR A 15 -7.41 -2.61 2.81
N ARG A 16 -6.58 -2.94 1.81
CA ARG A 16 -6.42 -4.30 1.26
C ARG A 16 -5.35 -5.11 1.98
N THR A 17 -4.66 -4.53 2.96
CA THR A 17 -3.73 -5.25 3.82
C THR A 17 -4.45 -6.44 4.48
N LEU A 18 -3.76 -7.58 4.50
CA LEU A 18 -4.26 -8.79 5.15
C LEU A 18 -3.51 -9.00 6.47
N PRO A 19 -4.19 -9.58 7.49
CA PRO A 19 -3.49 -10.03 8.69
C PRO A 19 -2.49 -11.13 8.33
N ASP A 20 -1.24 -10.95 8.75
CA ASP A 20 -0.21 -11.99 8.65
C ASP A 20 -0.30 -13.00 9.79
N ALA A 21 0.66 -13.93 9.84
CA ALA A 21 0.71 -14.99 10.82
C ALA A 21 0.83 -14.50 12.27
N ARG A 22 1.55 -13.40 12.55
CA ARG A 22 1.67 -12.84 13.91
C ARG A 22 0.33 -12.26 14.35
N MET A 23 -0.33 -11.50 13.49
CA MET A 23 -1.67 -10.96 13.77
C MET A 23 -2.71 -12.06 13.96
N ARG A 24 -2.70 -13.10 13.11
CA ARG A 24 -3.62 -14.24 13.23
C ARG A 24 -3.42 -15.01 14.53
N ARG A 25 -2.18 -15.21 14.96
CA ARG A 25 -1.87 -15.84 16.26
C ARG A 25 -2.35 -14.97 17.42
N ALA A 26 -2.16 -13.65 17.34
CA ALA A 26 -2.65 -12.73 18.36
C ALA A 26 -4.18 -12.76 18.47
N THR A 27 -4.91 -12.77 17.34
CA THR A 27 -6.37 -12.97 17.34
C THR A 27 -6.77 -14.29 18.01
N ALA A 28 -6.10 -15.39 17.67
CA ALA A 28 -6.44 -16.71 18.21
C ALA A 28 -6.15 -16.85 19.72
N ALA A 29 -5.21 -16.07 20.24
CA ALA A 29 -4.79 -16.09 21.64
C ALA A 29 -5.36 -14.93 22.47
N ALA A 30 -6.26 -14.12 21.91
CA ALA A 30 -6.77 -12.93 22.58
C ALA A 30 -7.57 -13.29 23.84
N GLU A 31 -7.25 -12.64 24.96
CA GLU A 31 -8.11 -12.63 26.14
C GLU A 31 -9.26 -11.65 25.88
N VAL A 32 -10.50 -12.10 26.07
CA VAL A 32 -11.69 -11.33 25.72
C VAL A 32 -12.65 -11.21 26.90
N GLY A 33 -13.44 -10.15 26.87
CA GLY A 33 -14.53 -9.87 27.80
C GLY A 33 -15.71 -9.30 27.04
N ASP A 34 -16.54 -8.49 27.68
CA ASP A 34 -17.65 -7.77 27.05
C ASP A 34 -17.37 -6.25 27.06
N ASP A 35 -16.94 -5.71 25.92
CA ASP A 35 -16.62 -4.27 25.79
C ASP A 35 -17.83 -3.34 26.05
N VAL A 36 -19.06 -3.87 26.08
CA VAL A 36 -20.23 -3.10 26.54
C VAL A 36 -20.11 -2.74 28.03
N TYR A 37 -19.62 -3.69 28.85
CA TYR A 37 -19.38 -3.49 30.28
C TYR A 37 -17.98 -2.93 30.57
N GLY A 38 -17.11 -2.90 29.55
CA GLY A 38 -15.75 -2.36 29.64
C GLY A 38 -14.75 -3.33 30.28
N ASP A 39 -15.05 -4.64 30.27
CA ASP A 39 -14.21 -5.68 30.87
C ASP A 39 -13.47 -6.55 29.84
N ASP A 40 -13.43 -6.16 28.56
CA ASP A 40 -12.55 -6.80 27.56
C ASP A 40 -11.10 -6.31 27.72
N PRO A 41 -10.19 -7.15 28.28
CA PRO A 41 -8.85 -6.70 28.68
C PRO A 41 -7.98 -6.32 27.48
N THR A 42 -8.17 -6.99 26.33
CA THR A 42 -7.39 -6.69 25.13
C THR A 42 -7.80 -5.34 24.53
N VAL A 43 -9.08 -5.00 24.59
CA VAL A 43 -9.59 -3.70 24.12
C VAL A 43 -9.11 -2.58 25.02
N VAL A 44 -9.14 -2.78 26.35
CA VAL A 44 -8.60 -1.82 27.32
C VAL A 44 -7.13 -1.52 27.01
N LEU A 45 -6.30 -2.56 26.87
CA LEU A 45 -4.88 -2.42 26.55
C LEU A 45 -4.64 -1.67 25.22
N LEU A 46 -5.43 -1.96 24.18
CA LEU A 46 -5.34 -1.24 22.91
C LEU A 46 -5.65 0.25 23.08
N GLN A 47 -6.73 0.57 23.78
CA GLN A 47 -7.15 1.96 23.99
C GLN A 47 -6.11 2.73 24.81
N GLU A 48 -5.56 2.14 25.88
CA GLU A 48 -4.49 2.74 26.67
C GLU A 48 -3.25 3.01 25.82
N ARG A 49 -2.79 2.00 25.07
CA ARG A 49 -1.58 2.13 24.25
C ARG A 49 -1.72 3.16 23.12
N VAL A 50 -2.91 3.30 22.53
CA VAL A 50 -3.15 4.33 21.51
C VAL A 50 -3.31 5.71 22.15
N ALA A 51 -3.94 5.82 23.32
CA ALA A 51 -4.03 7.07 24.06
C ALA A 51 -2.62 7.61 24.39
N ASP A 52 -1.73 6.73 24.89
CA ASP A 52 -0.33 7.05 25.17
C ASP A 52 0.43 7.44 23.89
N LEU A 53 0.27 6.67 22.80
CA LEU A 53 0.92 6.94 21.51
C LEU A 53 0.59 8.34 20.96
N LEU A 54 -0.63 8.81 21.20
CA LEU A 54 -1.12 10.10 20.72
C LEU A 54 -1.01 11.22 21.77
N GLY A 55 -0.61 10.91 23.00
CA GLY A 55 -0.55 11.88 24.10
C GLY A 55 -1.93 12.42 24.50
N THR A 56 -2.96 11.59 24.41
CA THR A 56 -4.35 11.93 24.81
C THR A 56 -4.74 11.21 26.10
N GLU A 57 -5.80 11.67 26.77
CA GLU A 57 -6.19 11.07 28.06
C GLU A 57 -6.90 9.72 27.94
N ALA A 58 -7.58 9.49 26.81
CA ALA A 58 -8.34 8.27 26.55
C ALA A 58 -8.53 8.02 25.05
N ALA A 59 -8.82 6.76 24.72
CA ALA A 59 -9.20 6.32 23.39
C ALA A 59 -10.44 5.40 23.43
N LEU A 60 -11.19 5.37 22.34
CA LEU A 60 -12.35 4.51 22.12
C LEU A 60 -12.18 3.69 20.87
N PHE A 61 -12.23 2.36 20.97
CA PHE A 61 -12.26 1.50 19.79
C PHE A 61 -13.59 1.63 19.04
N THR A 62 -13.52 1.77 17.72
CA THR A 62 -14.67 1.75 16.82
C THR A 62 -14.47 0.70 15.72
N PRO A 63 -15.54 0.06 15.22
CA PRO A 63 -15.43 -0.91 14.13
C PRO A 63 -14.80 -0.32 12.85
N THR A 64 -15.02 0.97 12.58
CA THR A 64 -14.52 1.66 11.38
C THR A 64 -14.09 3.10 11.71
N GLY A 65 -13.21 3.65 10.86
CA GLY A 65 -12.87 5.08 10.88
C GLY A 65 -14.08 5.98 10.61
N THR A 66 -15.00 5.55 9.74
CA THR A 66 -16.24 6.30 9.46
C THR A 66 -17.13 6.44 10.68
N MET A 67 -17.23 5.40 11.52
CA MET A 67 -17.94 5.54 12.79
C MET A 67 -17.20 6.51 13.73
N ALA A 68 -15.86 6.44 13.81
CA ALA A 68 -15.09 7.39 14.62
C ALA A 68 -15.33 8.84 14.18
N ASN A 69 -15.29 9.12 12.88
CA ASN A 69 -15.53 10.45 12.32
C ASN A 69 -16.99 10.93 12.44
N LEU A 70 -17.97 10.02 12.52
CA LEU A 70 -19.35 10.39 12.85
C LEU A 70 -19.49 10.73 14.34
N LEU A 71 -18.90 9.91 15.21
CA LEU A 71 -18.92 10.13 16.66
C LEU A 71 -18.17 11.41 17.04
N ALA A 72 -17.11 11.74 16.31
CA ALA A 72 -16.19 12.80 16.67
C ALA A 72 -16.87 14.18 16.86
N PRO A 73 -17.61 14.72 15.88
CA PRO A 73 -18.33 15.98 16.04
C PRO A 73 -19.52 15.85 17.00
N LEU A 74 -20.21 14.71 17.04
CA LEU A 74 -21.35 14.50 17.94
C LEU A 74 -20.92 14.56 19.42
N ALA A 75 -19.80 13.94 19.76
CA ALA A 75 -19.23 14.00 21.11
C ALA A 75 -18.68 15.40 21.45
N ALA A 76 -18.24 16.16 20.44
CA ALA A 76 -17.78 17.54 20.61
C ALA A 76 -18.95 18.52 20.85
N ALA A 77 -20.16 18.21 20.36
CA ALA A 77 -21.36 19.02 20.59
C ALA A 77 -21.80 19.08 22.07
N GLY A 78 -21.26 18.19 22.91
CA GLY A 78 -21.53 18.17 24.34
C GLY A 78 -22.49 17.05 24.76
N PRO A 79 -23.23 17.20 25.86
CA PRO A 79 -24.08 16.15 26.40
C PRO A 79 -25.26 15.81 25.47
N PRO A 80 -25.88 14.63 25.65
CA PRO A 80 -27.12 14.28 24.96
C PRO A 80 -28.17 15.38 25.03
N GLY A 81 -28.78 15.70 23.89
CA GLY A 81 -29.75 16.80 23.77
C GLY A 81 -29.15 18.14 23.32
N SER A 82 -27.82 18.26 23.26
CA SER A 82 -27.18 19.38 22.57
C SER A 82 -27.64 19.49 21.11
N PRO A 83 -27.75 20.71 20.55
CA PRO A 83 -27.96 20.89 19.12
C PRO A 83 -26.89 20.16 18.30
N ALA A 84 -27.30 19.54 17.19
CA ALA A 84 -26.35 18.91 16.29
C ALA A 84 -25.29 19.94 15.83
N PRO A 85 -24.00 19.57 15.73
CA PRO A 85 -22.94 20.53 15.45
C PRO A 85 -22.95 20.97 13.98
N ARG A 86 -22.32 22.11 13.71
CA ARG A 86 -21.86 22.52 12.38
C ARG A 86 -20.43 22.03 12.21
N VAL A 87 -20.15 21.31 11.13
CA VAL A 87 -18.79 20.83 10.82
C VAL A 87 -18.25 21.63 9.66
N ILE A 88 -17.12 22.30 9.86
CA ILE A 88 -16.34 22.94 8.80
C ILE A 88 -15.24 21.96 8.38
N ALA A 89 -15.23 21.54 7.11
CA ALA A 89 -14.24 20.60 6.58
C ALA A 89 -13.77 21.04 5.20
N GLY A 90 -12.55 20.66 4.83
CA GLY A 90 -12.07 20.83 3.46
C GLY A 90 -12.90 20.01 2.47
N ALA A 91 -13.19 20.59 1.30
CA ALA A 91 -14.01 19.94 0.27
C ALA A 91 -13.42 18.61 -0.24
N ASP A 92 -12.09 18.44 -0.19
CA ASP A 92 -11.41 17.24 -0.65
C ASP A 92 -11.03 16.26 0.51
N THR A 93 -11.63 16.43 1.69
CA THR A 93 -11.48 15.48 2.81
C THR A 93 -12.39 14.25 2.67
N HIS A 94 -12.02 13.15 3.31
CA HIS A 94 -12.78 11.91 3.44
C HIS A 94 -14.17 12.17 4.06
N MET A 95 -14.24 13.00 5.10
CA MET A 95 -15.51 13.39 5.71
C MET A 95 -16.44 14.09 4.72
N ALA A 96 -15.90 14.97 3.86
CA ALA A 96 -16.69 15.64 2.83
C ALA A 96 -17.06 14.71 1.66
N PHE A 97 -16.10 13.91 1.21
CA PHE A 97 -16.19 13.15 -0.04
C PHE A 97 -16.90 11.79 0.12
N LEU A 98 -16.65 11.05 1.22
CA LEU A 98 -17.11 9.68 1.40
C LEU A 98 -18.11 9.49 2.55
N GLU A 99 -18.20 10.43 3.49
CA GLU A 99 -18.99 10.27 4.72
C GLU A 99 -20.09 11.31 4.90
N SER A 100 -20.17 12.30 4.02
CA SER A 100 -21.05 13.48 4.16
C SER A 100 -22.53 13.13 4.32
N ASP A 101 -23.01 12.14 3.59
CA ASP A 101 -24.38 11.64 3.74
C ASP A 101 -24.63 11.03 5.10
N GLY A 102 -23.67 10.27 5.64
CA GLY A 102 -23.79 9.66 6.97
C GLY A 102 -23.81 10.72 8.08
N LEU A 103 -22.91 11.71 7.99
CA LEU A 103 -22.86 12.85 8.91
C LEU A 103 -24.18 13.61 8.94
N ARG A 104 -24.76 13.90 7.78
CA ARG A 104 -26.03 14.62 7.66
C ARG A 104 -27.21 13.79 8.15
N ARG A 105 -27.36 12.55 7.67
CA ARG A 105 -28.54 11.72 7.91
C ARG A 105 -28.62 11.18 9.34
N PHE A 106 -27.49 10.75 9.89
CA PHE A 106 -27.46 10.11 11.22
C PHE A 106 -27.01 11.07 12.32
N GLY A 107 -26.24 12.10 11.98
CA GLY A 107 -25.76 13.09 12.95
C GLY A 107 -26.54 14.40 12.98
N GLY A 108 -27.43 14.68 12.01
CA GLY A 108 -28.06 16.00 11.87
C GLY A 108 -27.05 17.13 11.60
N ILE A 109 -25.85 16.76 11.15
CA ILE A 109 -24.71 17.67 11.03
C ILE A 109 -24.93 18.57 9.82
N GLU A 110 -24.78 19.88 10.04
CA GLU A 110 -24.63 20.83 8.94
C GLU A 110 -23.17 20.85 8.51
N LEU A 111 -22.89 20.33 7.32
CA LEU A 111 -21.55 20.26 6.77
C LEU A 111 -21.26 21.48 5.89
N LEU A 112 -20.32 22.30 6.32
CA LEU A 112 -19.82 23.50 5.66
C LEU A 112 -18.48 23.20 5.02
N LEU A 113 -18.40 23.34 3.70
CA LEU A 113 -17.19 23.00 2.96
C LEU A 113 -16.37 24.26 2.69
N VAL A 114 -15.07 24.15 2.94
CA VAL A 114 -14.08 25.17 2.55
C VAL A 114 -13.17 24.63 1.46
N ARG A 115 -12.73 25.52 0.57
CA ARG A 115 -11.67 25.19 -0.37
C ARG A 115 -10.41 24.85 0.41
N GLN A 116 -9.66 23.87 -0.05
CA GLN A 116 -8.33 23.57 0.48
C GLN A 116 -7.24 24.26 -0.32
N ARG A 117 -6.16 24.60 0.37
CA ARG A 117 -4.88 24.99 -0.22
C ARG A 117 -4.22 23.76 -0.84
N PRO A 118 -3.17 23.94 -1.69
CA PRO A 118 -2.47 22.81 -2.33
C PRO A 118 -1.80 21.82 -1.38
N ASP A 119 -1.59 22.20 -0.11
CA ASP A 119 -1.06 21.29 0.90
C ASP A 119 -2.15 20.41 1.55
N GLY A 120 -3.43 20.71 1.33
CA GLY A 120 -4.58 20.02 1.90
C GLY A 120 -5.19 20.68 3.13
N LEU A 121 -4.63 21.78 3.62
CA LEU A 121 -5.23 22.54 4.72
C LEU A 121 -6.37 23.44 4.22
N PRO A 122 -7.36 23.78 5.06
CA PRO A 122 -8.40 24.74 4.69
C PRO A 122 -7.80 26.11 4.35
N ASP A 123 -8.42 26.80 3.39
CA ASP A 123 -8.12 28.21 3.14
C ASP A 123 -8.41 29.04 4.40
N PRO A 124 -7.42 29.79 4.94
CA PRO A 124 -7.54 30.44 6.24
C PRO A 124 -8.58 31.55 6.24
N ASP A 125 -8.71 32.31 5.14
CA ASP A 125 -9.67 33.41 5.05
C ASP A 125 -11.10 32.88 4.95
N ALA A 126 -11.32 31.83 4.14
CA ALA A 126 -12.61 31.15 4.06
C ALA A 126 -13.00 30.50 5.40
N LEU A 127 -12.04 29.88 6.10
CA LEU A 127 -12.25 29.31 7.42
C LEU A 127 -12.62 30.38 8.44
N ALA A 128 -11.88 31.49 8.49
CA ALA A 128 -12.15 32.62 9.39
C ALA A 128 -13.55 33.21 9.15
N ALA A 129 -13.94 33.37 7.88
CA ALA A 129 -15.27 33.88 7.52
C ALA A 129 -16.40 32.97 8.03
N LEU A 130 -16.26 31.64 7.92
CA LEU A 130 -17.25 30.69 8.44
C LEU A 130 -17.28 30.65 9.96
N LEU A 131 -16.12 30.75 10.62
CA LEU A 131 -16.02 30.79 12.09
C LEU A 131 -16.58 32.09 12.69
N ALA A 132 -16.50 33.21 11.96
CA ALA A 132 -17.08 34.48 12.37
C ALA A 132 -18.62 34.53 12.24
N ALA A 133 -19.23 33.59 11.49
CA ALA A 133 -20.66 33.56 11.30
C ALA A 133 -21.38 33.15 12.61
N ARG A 134 -22.23 34.05 13.14
CA ARG A 134 -22.97 33.82 14.39
C ARG A 134 -23.86 32.58 14.28
N THR A 135 -23.76 31.72 15.29
CA THR A 135 -24.59 30.52 15.44
C THR A 135 -24.71 30.17 16.93
N ASP A 136 -25.79 29.52 17.29
CA ASP A 136 -26.05 28.89 18.60
C ASP A 136 -25.64 27.41 18.64
N ARG A 137 -25.23 26.85 17.49
CA ARG A 137 -24.81 25.46 17.34
C ARG A 137 -23.32 25.31 17.65
N PRO A 138 -22.89 24.21 18.29
CA PRO A 138 -21.46 23.90 18.41
C PRO A 138 -20.79 23.82 17.04
N VAL A 139 -19.57 24.35 16.94
CA VAL A 139 -18.78 24.33 15.70
C VAL A 139 -17.59 23.40 15.86
N VAL A 140 -17.40 22.54 14.87
CA VAL A 140 -16.26 21.61 14.79
C VAL A 140 -15.51 21.88 13.49
N VAL A 141 -14.21 22.12 13.58
CA VAL A 141 -13.30 22.22 12.43
C VAL A 141 -12.61 20.88 12.26
N CYS A 142 -12.68 20.30 11.06
CA CYS A 142 -12.01 19.05 10.73
C CYS A 142 -10.81 19.29 9.82
N VAL A 143 -9.66 18.74 10.21
CA VAL A 143 -8.45 18.63 9.40
C VAL A 143 -8.17 17.15 9.15
N GLU A 144 -7.68 16.80 7.97
CA GLU A 144 -7.32 15.43 7.62
C GLU A 144 -5.81 15.29 7.44
N ASN A 145 -5.18 14.35 8.15
CA ASN A 145 -3.75 14.09 8.05
C ASN A 145 -3.44 12.57 8.00
N THR A 146 -2.90 12.05 6.92
CA THR A 146 -2.46 12.70 5.67
C THR A 146 -3.61 13.17 4.78
N ALA A 147 -3.43 14.26 4.02
CA ALA A 147 -4.46 14.78 3.10
C ALA A 147 -4.66 13.85 1.88
N MET A 148 -5.75 13.07 1.87
CA MET A 148 -6.00 11.99 0.90
C MET A 148 -6.06 12.47 -0.55
N MET A 149 -6.79 13.55 -0.84
CA MET A 149 -6.96 14.07 -2.20
C MET A 149 -5.74 14.86 -2.72
N HIS A 150 -4.76 15.12 -1.85
CA HIS A 150 -3.51 15.79 -2.17
C HIS A 150 -2.36 14.78 -2.19
N SER A 151 -2.61 13.62 -2.83
CA SER A 151 -1.69 12.48 -2.94
C SER A 151 -1.08 12.02 -1.60
N GLY A 152 -1.86 12.04 -0.53
CA GLY A 152 -1.42 11.60 0.79
C GLY A 152 -0.36 12.51 1.41
N ASN A 153 -0.39 13.82 1.13
CA ASN A 153 0.53 14.78 1.72
C ASN A 153 0.46 14.74 3.25
N ALA A 154 1.59 14.55 3.92
CA ALA A 154 1.68 14.72 5.36
C ALA A 154 1.55 16.21 5.72
N LEU A 155 0.79 16.53 6.76
CA LEU A 155 0.71 17.87 7.32
C LEU A 155 1.60 17.94 8.56
N ASP A 156 2.43 18.98 8.68
CA ASP A 156 3.20 19.22 9.90
C ASP A 156 2.32 19.78 11.02
N ALA A 157 2.86 19.72 12.24
CA ALA A 157 2.17 20.25 13.41
C ALA A 157 2.01 21.77 13.33
N GLU A 158 3.02 22.51 12.84
CA GLU A 158 3.01 23.98 12.76
C GLU A 158 1.86 24.52 11.90
N ALA A 159 1.64 23.95 10.71
CA ALA A 159 0.53 24.36 9.87
C ALA A 159 -0.83 23.97 10.47
N THR A 160 -0.88 22.85 11.21
CA THR A 160 -2.08 22.45 11.95
C THR A 160 -2.34 23.36 13.16
N TYR A 161 -1.29 23.86 13.83
CA TYR A 161 -1.38 24.83 14.93
C TYR A 161 -2.01 26.14 14.49
N ALA A 162 -1.73 26.63 13.27
CA ALA A 162 -2.38 27.83 12.74
C ALA A 162 -3.91 27.66 12.63
N VAL A 163 -4.37 26.50 12.13
CA VAL A 163 -5.80 26.17 12.06
C VAL A 163 -6.39 25.99 13.46
N ALA A 164 -5.65 25.34 14.37
CA ALA A 164 -6.07 25.16 15.75
C ALA A 164 -6.25 26.49 16.49
N ALA A 165 -5.31 27.42 16.34
CA ALA A 165 -5.36 28.74 16.94
C ALA A 165 -6.59 29.51 16.46
N LEU A 166 -6.86 29.49 15.15
CA LEU A 166 -8.03 30.14 14.57
C LEU A 166 -9.34 29.50 15.07
N ALA A 167 -9.43 28.17 15.12
CA ALA A 167 -10.60 27.48 15.67
C ALA A 167 -10.82 27.84 17.15
N HIS A 168 -9.75 27.85 17.95
CA HIS A 168 -9.80 28.14 19.38
C HIS A 168 -10.23 29.59 19.68
N GLN A 169 -9.77 30.56 18.89
CA GLN A 169 -10.19 31.97 19.00
C GLN A 169 -11.72 32.15 18.88
N HIS A 170 -12.38 31.23 18.17
CA HIS A 170 -13.83 31.22 17.96
C HIS A 170 -14.57 30.18 18.80
N GLY A 171 -13.89 29.54 19.77
CA GLY A 171 -14.48 28.51 20.63
C GLY A 171 -14.89 27.22 19.88
N ALA A 172 -14.33 26.96 18.69
CA ALA A 172 -14.62 25.78 17.91
C ALA A 172 -13.73 24.58 18.30
N HIS A 173 -14.31 23.38 18.28
CA HIS A 173 -13.58 22.13 18.53
C HIS A 173 -12.78 21.73 17.29
N LEU A 174 -11.48 21.53 17.42
CA LEU A 174 -10.64 20.99 16.34
C LEU A 174 -10.59 19.45 16.41
N HIS A 175 -11.07 18.79 15.37
CA HIS A 175 -10.92 17.35 15.14
C HIS A 175 -9.88 17.07 14.05
N LEU A 176 -9.01 16.09 14.30
CA LEU A 176 -8.06 15.58 13.31
C LEU A 176 -8.51 14.19 12.84
N ASP A 177 -8.94 14.07 11.57
CA ASP A 177 -9.05 12.78 10.90
C ASP A 177 -7.64 12.27 10.59
N GLY A 178 -7.12 11.46 11.52
CA GLY A 178 -5.82 10.82 11.46
C GLY A 178 -5.89 9.41 10.88
N ALA A 179 -6.77 9.15 9.90
CA ALA A 179 -6.87 7.85 9.25
C ALA A 179 -5.53 7.29 8.74
N ARG A 180 -4.55 8.15 8.46
CA ARG A 180 -3.16 7.78 8.13
C ARG A 180 -2.13 8.58 8.92
N LEU A 181 -2.45 8.97 10.16
CA LEU A 181 -1.54 9.77 11.00
C LEU A 181 -0.19 9.08 11.22
N ALA A 182 -0.17 7.75 11.30
CA ALA A 182 1.06 6.96 11.35
C ALA A 182 1.97 7.18 10.12
N ASN A 183 1.39 7.31 8.92
CA ASN A 183 2.18 7.63 7.73
C ASN A 183 2.75 9.05 7.80
N ALA A 184 1.95 10.02 8.28
CA ALA A 184 2.43 11.39 8.45
C ALA A 184 3.59 11.46 9.45
N ALA A 185 3.48 10.76 10.58
CA ALA A 185 4.50 10.67 11.62
C ALA A 185 5.83 10.12 11.07
N VAL A 186 5.77 9.04 10.28
CA VAL A 186 6.96 8.44 9.65
C VAL A 186 7.57 9.37 8.60
N ALA A 187 6.76 9.95 7.71
CA ALA A 187 7.26 10.84 6.66
C ALA A 187 7.89 12.13 7.21
N LEU A 188 7.44 12.60 8.37
CA LEU A 188 7.97 13.77 9.06
C LEU A 188 9.06 13.43 10.10
N ALA A 189 9.33 12.14 10.35
CA ALA A 189 10.22 11.66 11.39
C ALA A 189 9.92 12.25 12.79
N VAL A 190 8.63 12.32 13.15
CA VAL A 190 8.16 12.80 14.47
C VAL A 190 7.24 11.78 15.16
N PRO A 191 7.13 11.80 16.50
CA PRO A 191 6.14 10.98 17.20
C PRO A 191 4.70 11.32 16.78
N PRO A 192 3.77 10.35 16.69
CA PRO A 192 2.36 10.63 16.39
C PRO A 192 1.70 11.66 17.33
N ALA A 193 2.07 11.64 18.61
CA ALA A 193 1.62 12.63 19.60
C ALA A 193 1.94 14.08 19.20
N HIS A 194 3.07 14.32 18.52
CA HIS A 194 3.45 15.66 18.07
C HIS A 194 2.44 16.21 17.04
N LEU A 195 1.95 15.35 16.14
CA LEU A 195 0.95 15.70 15.13
C LEU A 195 -0.47 15.77 15.68
N ALA A 196 -0.77 14.99 16.72
CA ALA A 196 -2.07 14.98 17.40
C ALA A 196 -2.29 16.21 18.29
N ARG A 197 -1.21 16.73 18.90
CA ARG A 197 -1.24 17.79 19.93
C ARG A 197 -2.05 19.05 19.59
N PRO A 198 -2.11 19.56 18.34
CA PRO A 198 -2.92 20.74 18.03
C PRO A 198 -4.44 20.50 18.13
N ALA A 199 -4.90 19.24 18.09
CA ALA A 199 -6.31 18.89 18.03
C ALA A 199 -6.89 18.51 19.40
N HIS A 200 -8.19 18.75 19.57
CA HIS A 200 -8.93 18.36 20.77
C HIS A 200 -9.33 16.89 20.71
N SER A 201 -9.53 16.35 19.50
CA SER A 201 -9.75 14.92 19.29
C SER A 201 -9.13 14.42 17.99
N VAL A 202 -8.77 13.14 17.96
CA VAL A 202 -8.06 12.51 16.85
C VAL A 202 -8.65 11.14 16.54
N THR A 203 -8.94 10.88 15.27
CA THR A 203 -9.20 9.52 14.78
C THR A 203 -7.87 8.86 14.40
N PHE A 204 -7.62 7.61 14.79
CA PHE A 204 -6.43 6.85 14.41
C PHE A 204 -6.82 5.47 13.87
N SER A 205 -6.61 5.23 12.57
CA SER A 205 -6.97 3.94 11.96
C SER A 205 -5.86 2.90 12.12
N VAL A 206 -6.23 1.69 12.54
CA VAL A 206 -5.33 0.53 12.59
C VAL A 206 -5.51 -0.41 11.38
N SER A 207 -6.60 -0.26 10.64
CA SER A 207 -6.99 -1.17 9.55
C SER A 207 -6.58 -0.74 8.14
N LYS A 208 -5.45 -0.03 8.03
CA LYS A 208 -4.90 0.47 6.75
C LYS A 208 -3.46 -0.03 6.56
N GLY A 209 -2.47 0.85 6.39
CA GLY A 209 -1.05 0.47 6.26
C GLY A 209 -0.55 -0.39 7.43
N LEU A 210 -0.96 -0.08 8.66
CA LEU A 210 -0.63 -0.89 9.86
C LEU A 210 -1.19 -2.31 9.76
N GLY A 211 -2.36 -2.45 9.13
CA GLY A 211 -2.91 -3.68 8.59
C GLY A 211 -3.56 -4.63 9.58
N ALA A 212 -4.10 -4.11 10.68
CA ALA A 212 -5.14 -4.81 11.44
C ALA A 212 -6.35 -5.11 10.51
N PRO A 213 -7.12 -6.18 10.76
CA PRO A 213 -8.25 -6.55 9.89
C PRO A 213 -9.40 -5.53 9.90
N ALA A 214 -9.57 -4.81 11.00
CA ALA A 214 -10.65 -3.86 11.20
C ALA A 214 -10.26 -2.87 12.32
N GLY A 215 -11.01 -1.78 12.41
CA GLY A 215 -10.96 -0.87 13.55
C GLY A 215 -10.25 0.46 13.33
N ALA A 216 -10.71 1.43 14.10
CA ALA A 216 -10.06 2.71 14.35
C ALA A 216 -10.25 3.09 15.83
N LEU A 217 -9.51 4.10 16.28
CA LEU A 217 -9.63 4.65 17.62
C LEU A 217 -10.06 6.12 17.52
N LEU A 218 -10.99 6.54 18.35
CA LEU A 218 -11.31 7.95 18.58
C LEU A 218 -10.73 8.38 19.92
N CYS A 219 -9.84 9.36 19.90
CA CYS A 219 -9.01 9.75 21.05
C CYS A 219 -9.26 11.20 21.45
N GLY A 220 -9.11 11.52 22.73
CA GLY A 220 -9.34 12.87 23.27
C GLY A 220 -9.30 12.87 24.80
N THR A 221 -10.02 13.80 25.43
CA THR A 221 -10.18 13.81 26.89
C THR A 221 -11.06 12.65 27.36
N ARG A 222 -10.94 12.25 28.64
CA ARG A 222 -11.77 11.17 29.22
C ARG A 222 -13.26 11.48 29.10
N GLU A 223 -13.65 12.73 29.36
CA GLU A 223 -15.03 13.17 29.27
C GLU A 223 -15.57 13.08 27.83
N TYR A 224 -14.78 13.53 26.86
CA TYR A 224 -15.12 13.42 25.44
C TYR A 224 -15.30 11.97 25.00
N VAL A 225 -14.36 11.10 25.38
CA VAL A 225 -14.40 9.67 25.06
C VAL A 225 -15.59 8.97 25.72
N ALA A 226 -15.95 9.34 26.95
CA ALA A 226 -17.14 8.80 27.61
C ALA A 226 -18.43 9.13 26.84
N ARG A 227 -18.56 10.38 26.35
CA ARG A 227 -19.69 10.76 25.48
C ARG A 227 -19.69 9.99 24.17
N ALA A 228 -18.53 9.87 23.53
CA ALA A 228 -18.39 9.09 22.30
C ALA A 228 -18.76 7.61 22.49
N ARG A 229 -18.46 7.02 23.65
CA ARG A 229 -18.83 5.63 23.98
C ARG A 229 -20.34 5.44 24.06
N ALA A 230 -21.07 6.37 24.69
CA ALA A 230 -22.53 6.33 24.73
C ALA A 230 -23.14 6.43 23.32
N LEU A 231 -22.65 7.38 22.52
CA LEU A 231 -23.07 7.56 21.11
C LEU A 231 -22.78 6.33 20.25
N ARG A 232 -21.61 5.69 20.44
CA ARG A 232 -21.25 4.42 19.78
C ARG A 232 -22.27 3.33 20.10
N GLY A 233 -22.76 3.28 21.34
CA GLY A 233 -23.86 2.41 21.77
C GLY A 233 -25.13 2.61 20.95
N TRP A 234 -25.61 3.85 20.83
CA TRP A 234 -26.85 4.16 20.10
C TRP A 234 -26.78 3.87 18.61
N LEU A 235 -25.60 4.02 18.02
CA LEU A 235 -25.35 3.75 16.60
C LEU A 235 -25.05 2.27 16.30
N GLY A 236 -25.18 1.38 17.29
CA GLY A 236 -24.96 -0.06 17.12
C GLY A 236 -23.49 -0.46 16.96
N GLY A 237 -22.56 0.40 17.38
CA GLY A 237 -21.12 0.16 17.30
C GLY A 237 -20.52 -0.57 18.51
N SER A 238 -21.34 -0.92 19.50
CA SER A 238 -20.89 -1.67 20.67
C SER A 238 -20.87 -3.15 20.35
N LEU A 239 -19.67 -3.72 20.32
CA LEU A 239 -19.41 -5.13 20.10
C LEU A 239 -19.09 -5.77 21.47
N HIS A 240 -19.37 -7.07 21.64
CA HIS A 240 -19.10 -7.76 22.90
C HIS A 240 -17.61 -8.18 23.00
N GLN A 241 -17.28 -9.42 22.62
CA GLN A 241 -15.91 -9.96 22.65
C GLN A 241 -15.06 -9.44 21.49
N VAL A 242 -14.82 -8.12 21.45
CA VAL A 242 -14.11 -7.44 20.36
C VAL A 242 -12.59 -7.47 20.53
N GLY A 243 -12.08 -8.01 21.64
CA GLY A 243 -10.66 -8.30 21.85
C GLY A 243 -10.03 -9.11 20.71
N VAL A 244 -10.80 -9.96 20.03
CA VAL A 244 -10.34 -10.69 18.82
C VAL A 244 -9.93 -9.77 17.66
N LEU A 245 -10.50 -8.57 17.56
CA LEU A 245 -10.12 -7.52 16.62
C LEU A 245 -9.09 -6.55 17.20
N ALA A 246 -9.08 -6.35 18.51
CA ALA A 246 -8.11 -5.48 19.18
C ALA A 246 -6.70 -6.11 19.27
N ALA A 247 -6.58 -7.41 19.48
CA ALA A 247 -5.30 -8.12 19.54
C ALA A 247 -4.42 -7.94 18.28
N PRO A 248 -4.93 -8.14 17.05
CA PRO A 248 -4.12 -7.88 15.85
C PRO A 248 -3.83 -6.39 15.66
N ALA A 249 -4.66 -5.49 16.19
CA ALA A 249 -4.38 -4.05 16.18
C ALA A 249 -3.22 -3.67 17.11
N LEU A 250 -3.10 -4.31 18.29
CA LEU A 250 -1.91 -4.16 19.15
C LEU A 250 -0.63 -4.56 18.43
N VAL A 251 -0.65 -5.68 17.70
CA VAL A 251 0.48 -6.10 16.84
C VAL A 251 0.75 -5.09 15.73
N ALA A 252 -0.29 -4.45 15.20
CA ALA A 252 -0.17 -3.46 14.13
C ALA A 252 0.55 -2.18 14.60
N LEU A 253 0.40 -1.79 15.88
CA LEU A 253 1.09 -0.61 16.43
C LEU A 253 2.61 -0.75 16.41
N ASP A 254 3.14 -1.96 16.60
CA ASP A 254 4.59 -2.25 16.52
C ASP A 254 5.16 -2.03 15.11
N ARG A 255 4.31 -1.90 14.09
CA ARG A 255 4.69 -1.77 12.66
C ARG A 255 4.69 -0.36 12.14
N LEU A 256 4.52 0.62 13.00
CA LEU A 256 4.60 2.01 12.59
C LEU A 256 5.91 2.30 11.80
N PRO A 257 7.09 1.82 12.21
CA PRO A 257 8.34 2.03 11.44
C PRO A 257 8.32 1.39 10.05
N ASP A 258 7.61 0.27 9.86
CA ASP A 258 7.56 -0.46 8.59
C ASP A 258 6.90 0.35 7.47
N LEU A 259 6.12 1.39 7.80
CA LEU A 259 5.49 2.28 6.81
C LEU A 259 6.51 3.04 5.96
N ALA A 260 7.76 3.17 6.41
CA ALA A 260 8.82 3.79 5.61
C ALA A 260 9.05 3.02 4.29
N ALA A 261 9.02 1.68 4.34
CA ALA A 261 9.16 0.85 3.14
C ALA A 261 7.98 1.04 2.15
N ASP A 262 6.78 1.31 2.67
CA ASP A 262 5.63 1.66 1.83
C ASP A 262 5.87 3.01 1.13
N HIS A 263 6.46 4.00 1.83
CA HIS A 263 6.78 5.31 1.25
C HIS A 263 7.87 5.21 0.18
N GLU A 264 8.92 4.41 0.42
CA GLU A 264 9.96 4.12 -0.57
C GLU A 264 9.36 3.47 -1.83
N THR A 265 8.47 2.49 -1.65
CA THR A 265 7.77 1.84 -2.76
C THR A 265 6.89 2.82 -3.54
N ALA A 266 6.19 3.72 -2.85
CA ALA A 266 5.40 4.79 -3.49
C ALA A 266 6.28 5.79 -4.24
N ALA A 267 7.43 6.17 -3.68
CA ALA A 267 8.37 7.07 -4.33
C ALA A 267 8.94 6.45 -5.62
N ALA A 268 9.33 5.17 -5.57
CA ALA A 268 9.78 4.44 -6.74
C ALA A 268 8.68 4.32 -7.81
N LEU A 269 7.43 4.08 -7.40
CA LEU A 269 6.28 4.10 -8.30
C LEU A 269 6.10 5.48 -8.93
N ALA A 270 6.07 6.56 -8.15
CA ALA A 270 5.91 7.92 -8.66
C ALA A 270 6.99 8.29 -9.67
N ALA A 271 8.26 7.94 -9.38
CA ALA A 271 9.38 8.15 -10.28
C ALA A 271 9.18 7.38 -11.60
N GLY A 272 8.79 6.10 -11.53
CA GLY A 272 8.55 5.28 -12.73
C GLY A 272 7.33 5.73 -13.55
N LEU A 273 6.23 6.14 -12.92
CA LEU A 273 5.06 6.64 -13.65
C LEU A 273 5.39 7.96 -14.38
N ALA A 274 6.24 8.80 -13.78
CA ALA A 274 6.68 10.06 -14.38
C ALA A 274 7.54 9.90 -15.64
N THR A 275 8.09 8.70 -15.91
CA THR A 275 8.82 8.44 -17.17
C THR A 275 7.90 8.08 -18.33
N VAL A 276 6.60 7.88 -18.09
CA VAL A 276 5.64 7.48 -19.13
C VAL A 276 5.14 8.71 -19.90
N PRO A 277 5.24 8.76 -21.23
CA PRO A 277 4.76 9.89 -22.03
C PRO A 277 3.26 10.18 -21.80
N GLY A 278 2.93 11.46 -21.63
CA GLY A 278 1.55 11.92 -21.39
C GLY A 278 1.04 11.70 -19.97
N VAL A 279 1.86 11.16 -19.06
CA VAL A 279 1.50 11.01 -17.64
C VAL A 279 1.95 12.24 -16.85
N GLU A 280 1.01 12.82 -16.11
CA GLU A 280 1.25 13.79 -15.06
C GLU A 280 1.16 13.09 -13.71
N VAL A 281 2.16 13.26 -12.85
CA VAL A 281 2.17 12.73 -11.47
C VAL A 281 2.08 13.91 -10.51
N MET A 282 1.14 13.85 -9.57
CA MET A 282 1.01 14.83 -8.49
C MET A 282 2.19 14.71 -7.52
N ARG A 283 2.81 15.84 -7.18
CA ARG A 283 4.00 15.90 -6.31
C ARG A 283 3.68 16.66 -5.02
N PRO A 284 3.23 15.98 -3.96
CA PRO A 284 2.99 16.64 -2.68
C PRO A 284 4.32 17.04 -2.03
N PRO A 285 4.34 18.10 -1.20
CA PRO A 285 5.54 18.50 -0.46
C PRO A 285 6.13 17.40 0.42
N ARG A 286 5.27 16.57 1.03
CA ARG A 286 5.64 15.49 1.95
C ARG A 286 4.91 14.21 1.57
N PRO A 287 5.41 13.49 0.55
CA PRO A 287 4.77 12.28 0.05
C PRO A 287 4.77 11.16 1.09
N THR A 288 3.77 10.30 1.03
CA THR A 288 3.66 9.10 1.86
C THR A 288 3.42 7.86 0.97
N ASN A 289 2.44 7.01 1.29
CA ASN A 289 2.18 5.77 0.57
C ASN A 289 1.23 5.93 -0.64
N MET A 290 0.89 7.16 -1.04
CA MET A 290 -0.03 7.42 -2.16
C MET A 290 0.66 8.11 -3.34
N VAL A 291 0.29 7.68 -4.54
CA VAL A 291 0.70 8.30 -5.80
C VAL A 291 -0.55 8.58 -6.63
N MET A 292 -0.74 9.83 -7.04
CA MET A 292 -1.80 10.21 -7.97
C MET A 292 -1.20 10.54 -9.33
N ALA A 293 -1.77 9.95 -10.38
CA ALA A 293 -1.34 10.18 -11.74
C ALA A 293 -2.53 10.41 -12.67
N ARG A 294 -2.32 11.17 -13.74
CA ARG A 294 -3.29 11.43 -14.79
C ARG A 294 -2.63 11.18 -16.14
N LEU A 295 -3.30 10.42 -17.01
CA LEU A 295 -2.83 10.17 -18.37
C LEU A 295 -3.62 11.04 -19.34
N ALA A 296 -2.92 11.89 -20.10
CA ALA A 296 -3.53 12.75 -21.10
C ALA A 296 -4.34 11.92 -22.12
N GLY A 297 -5.52 12.42 -22.48
CA GLY A 297 -6.41 11.77 -23.45
C GLY A 297 -7.32 10.66 -22.88
N LEU A 298 -7.25 10.36 -21.58
CA LEU A 298 -8.19 9.45 -20.90
C LEU A 298 -8.77 10.09 -19.64
N SER A 299 -10.03 9.78 -19.35
CA SER A 299 -10.59 9.99 -18.01
C SER A 299 -9.95 9.03 -17.00
N ALA A 300 -10.03 9.36 -15.71
CA ALA A 300 -9.56 8.48 -14.64
C ALA A 300 -10.22 7.09 -14.70
N GLY A 301 -11.52 7.03 -15.00
CA GLY A 301 -12.27 5.79 -15.12
C GLY A 301 -11.76 4.90 -16.26
N GLU A 302 -11.58 5.47 -17.45
CA GLU A 302 -11.03 4.74 -18.61
C GLU A 302 -9.59 4.28 -18.36
N CYS A 303 -8.76 5.11 -17.74
CA CYS A 303 -7.39 4.74 -17.38
C CYS A 303 -7.38 3.55 -16.41
N ALA A 304 -8.20 3.61 -15.34
CA ALA A 304 -8.32 2.53 -14.37
C ALA A 304 -8.83 1.22 -14.99
N GLU A 305 -9.82 1.29 -15.89
CA GLU A 305 -10.35 0.12 -16.61
C GLU A 305 -9.29 -0.52 -17.51
N ARG A 306 -8.54 0.29 -18.27
CA ARG A 306 -7.47 -0.22 -19.13
C ARG A 306 -6.33 -0.84 -18.31
N LEU A 307 -5.91 -0.20 -17.22
CA LEU A 307 -4.92 -0.77 -16.29
C LEU A 307 -5.40 -2.11 -15.71
N ALA A 308 -6.69 -2.25 -15.39
CA ALA A 308 -7.27 -3.49 -14.91
C ALA A 308 -7.18 -4.61 -15.97
N GLY A 309 -7.29 -4.27 -17.26
CA GLY A 309 -7.02 -5.19 -18.38
C GLY A 309 -5.58 -5.72 -18.42
N HIS A 310 -4.64 -4.97 -17.86
CA HIS A 310 -3.24 -5.37 -17.65
C HIS A 310 -2.99 -6.00 -16.27
N GLY A 311 -4.04 -6.26 -15.48
CA GLY A 311 -3.95 -6.88 -14.16
C GLY A 311 -3.62 -5.91 -13.02
N VAL A 312 -3.47 -4.61 -13.30
CA VAL A 312 -3.14 -3.57 -12.31
C VAL A 312 -4.40 -2.86 -11.87
N ARG A 313 -4.73 -2.92 -10.58
CA ARG A 313 -5.96 -2.31 -10.04
C ARG A 313 -5.64 -1.02 -9.32
N VAL A 314 -6.32 0.05 -9.70
CA VAL A 314 -6.18 1.40 -9.13
C VAL A 314 -7.56 1.99 -8.84
N LEU A 315 -7.60 3.11 -8.10
CA LEU A 315 -8.86 3.80 -7.83
C LEU A 315 -8.97 5.07 -8.69
N PRO A 316 -9.97 5.21 -9.58
CA PRO A 316 -10.23 6.48 -10.25
C PRO A 316 -10.85 7.48 -9.26
N LEU A 317 -10.44 8.75 -9.34
CA LEU A 317 -10.91 9.83 -8.48
C LEU A 317 -11.65 10.91 -9.29
N PRO A 318 -12.56 11.66 -8.67
CA PRO A 318 -13.34 12.71 -9.34
C PRO A 318 -12.48 13.89 -9.81
N ASN A 319 -11.29 14.10 -9.22
CA ASN A 319 -10.33 15.13 -9.63
C ASN A 319 -9.55 14.74 -10.92
N GLY A 320 -9.99 13.72 -11.64
CA GLY A 320 -9.39 13.28 -12.90
C GLY A 320 -8.13 12.42 -12.76
N HIS A 321 -7.67 12.14 -11.54
CA HIS A 321 -6.51 11.28 -11.30
C HIS A 321 -6.93 9.82 -11.07
N VAL A 322 -6.03 8.90 -11.40
CA VAL A 322 -6.01 7.55 -10.82
C VAL A 322 -5.07 7.54 -9.63
N ARG A 323 -5.52 6.95 -8.53
CA ARG A 323 -4.76 6.82 -7.28
C ARG A 323 -4.22 5.41 -7.14
N PHE A 324 -2.92 5.35 -6.92
CA PHE A 324 -2.18 4.18 -6.47
C PHE A 324 -1.88 4.35 -4.98
N VAL A 325 -2.10 3.29 -4.21
CA VAL A 325 -1.76 3.22 -2.79
C VAL A 325 -0.89 2.01 -2.57
N THR A 326 0.29 2.23 -2.00
CA THR A 326 1.22 1.17 -1.63
C THR A 326 1.01 0.77 -0.17
N HIS A 327 1.38 -0.47 0.12
CA HIS A 327 1.36 -1.08 1.44
C HIS A 327 2.21 -2.36 1.35
N ARG A 328 2.53 -2.98 2.49
CA ARG A 328 3.40 -4.18 2.65
C ARG A 328 3.25 -5.37 1.69
N ALA A 329 2.20 -5.44 0.86
CA ALA A 329 2.06 -6.48 -0.16
C ALA A 329 2.63 -6.06 -1.52
N HIS A 330 3.00 -4.79 -1.68
CA HIS A 330 3.61 -4.23 -2.87
C HIS A 330 5.12 -4.31 -2.77
N ASP A 331 5.74 -4.62 -3.90
CA ASP A 331 7.18 -4.76 -4.06
C ASP A 331 7.61 -4.11 -5.38
N MET A 332 8.92 -4.13 -5.66
CA MET A 332 9.47 -3.56 -6.90
C MET A 332 9.01 -4.30 -8.17
N ILE A 333 8.59 -5.56 -8.05
CA ILE A 333 8.00 -6.30 -9.18
C ILE A 333 6.65 -5.69 -9.54
N GLY A 334 5.80 -5.48 -8.53
CA GLY A 334 4.51 -4.81 -8.67
C GLY A 334 4.64 -3.39 -9.20
N VAL A 335 5.60 -2.62 -8.68
CA VAL A 335 5.90 -1.26 -9.17
C VAL A 335 6.24 -1.27 -10.66
N ARG A 336 7.20 -2.08 -11.09
CA ARG A 336 7.59 -2.14 -12.51
C ARG A 336 6.47 -2.66 -13.40
N ALA A 337 5.65 -3.59 -12.90
CA ALA A 337 4.47 -4.06 -13.63
C ALA A 337 3.43 -2.94 -13.80
N ALA A 338 3.18 -2.13 -12.77
CA ALA A 338 2.29 -0.98 -12.84
C ALA A 338 2.79 0.08 -13.84
N VAL A 339 4.09 0.38 -13.83
CA VAL A 339 4.72 1.32 -14.78
C VAL A 339 4.60 0.81 -16.22
N ARG A 340 4.95 -0.47 -16.46
CA ARG A 340 4.79 -1.07 -17.80
C ARG A 340 3.34 -1.10 -18.28
N ALA A 341 2.40 -1.39 -17.38
CA ALA A 341 0.97 -1.35 -17.70
C ALA A 341 0.53 0.05 -18.11
N LEU A 342 0.90 1.09 -17.35
CA LEU A 342 0.55 2.47 -17.70
C LEU A 342 1.21 2.91 -19.01
N ALA A 343 2.46 2.50 -19.26
CA ALA A 343 3.15 2.75 -20.53
C ALA A 343 2.45 2.09 -21.73
N ALA A 344 1.99 0.84 -21.57
CA ALA A 344 1.22 0.15 -22.59
C ALA A 344 -0.11 0.87 -22.86
N VAL A 345 -0.81 1.32 -21.81
CA VAL A 345 -2.05 2.11 -21.95
C VAL A 345 -1.77 3.42 -22.68
N ALA A 346 -0.73 4.16 -22.30
CA ALA A 346 -0.35 5.42 -22.95
C ALA A 346 -0.05 5.24 -24.45
N ALA A 347 0.65 4.17 -24.83
CA ALA A 347 0.95 3.86 -26.23
C ALA A 347 -0.32 3.66 -27.09
N THR A 348 -1.42 3.16 -26.51
CA THR A 348 -2.70 3.02 -27.24
C THR A 348 -3.43 4.34 -27.47
N VAL A 349 -3.06 5.41 -26.74
CA VAL A 349 -3.67 6.74 -26.85
C VAL A 349 -2.91 7.61 -27.85
N SER A 350 -1.58 7.45 -27.95
CA SER A 350 -0.70 8.26 -28.81
C SER A 350 -0.60 7.79 -30.28
N GLY A 351 -1.23 6.69 -30.67
CA GLY A 351 -1.23 6.22 -32.06
C GLY A 351 -2.17 7.04 -32.98
N PRO A 352 -1.89 7.14 -34.30
CA PRO A 352 -2.77 7.85 -35.24
C PRO A 352 -4.17 7.22 -35.22
N GLY A 353 -5.17 8.07 -35.02
CA GLY A 353 -6.51 7.70 -34.58
C GLY A 353 -7.17 6.57 -35.37
N ARG A 354 -7.51 5.49 -34.67
CA ARG A 354 -8.60 4.62 -35.09
C ARG A 354 -9.85 5.07 -34.35
N ARG A 355 -10.71 5.83 -35.03
CA ARG A 355 -12.05 6.17 -34.54
C ARG A 355 -12.77 4.89 -34.08
N PRO A 356 -13.50 4.89 -32.96
CA PRO A 356 -14.35 3.76 -32.61
C PRO A 356 -15.47 3.67 -33.66
N ARG A 357 -15.57 2.53 -34.35
CA ARG A 357 -16.73 2.19 -35.17
C ARG A 357 -17.92 2.00 -34.24
N THR A 358 -18.80 2.99 -34.18
CA THR A 358 -20.18 2.79 -33.74
C THR A 358 -20.82 1.75 -34.68
N THR A 359 -21.23 0.62 -34.12
CA THR A 359 -22.15 -0.30 -34.80
C THR A 359 -23.45 -0.29 -34.00
N PRO A 360 -24.63 -0.14 -34.64
CA PRO A 360 -25.89 -0.09 -33.92
C PRO A 360 -26.25 -1.46 -33.35
N ARG A 361 -26.85 -1.46 -32.17
CA ARG A 361 -27.52 -2.62 -31.56
C ARG A 361 -28.55 -3.21 -32.53
N GLY A 362 -28.37 -4.46 -32.91
CA GLY A 362 -29.39 -5.35 -33.47
C GLY A 362 -29.62 -6.51 -32.53
N LEU A 363 -30.88 -6.76 -32.18
CA LEU A 363 -31.35 -7.87 -31.34
C LEU A 363 -31.41 -9.20 -32.11
N ALA A 364 -31.31 -10.28 -31.31
CA ALA A 364 -31.74 -11.69 -31.51
C ALA A 364 -30.69 -12.69 -32.04
N PRO A 365 -30.86 -14.02 -31.78
CA PRO A 365 -31.32 -14.71 -30.57
C PRO A 365 -30.27 -15.73 -30.04
N GLY A 366 -30.57 -16.36 -28.91
CA GLY A 366 -29.64 -17.22 -28.17
C GLY A 366 -29.12 -18.46 -28.91
N THR A 367 -27.95 -18.92 -28.47
CA THR A 367 -27.48 -20.30 -28.60
C THR A 367 -26.69 -20.71 -27.35
N ASP A 368 -26.86 -21.97 -27.02
CA ASP A 368 -26.52 -22.64 -25.77
C ASP A 368 -25.03 -22.74 -25.42
N GLY A 369 -24.79 -22.88 -24.12
CA GLY A 369 -23.90 -23.88 -23.51
C GLY A 369 -22.53 -24.15 -24.13
N GLY A 370 -21.47 -23.72 -23.44
CA GLY A 370 -20.11 -24.16 -23.78
C GLY A 370 -18.99 -23.55 -22.96
N ASN A 371 -19.07 -23.62 -21.63
CA ASN A 371 -17.93 -23.28 -20.78
C ASN A 371 -16.93 -24.45 -20.77
N MET A 372 -15.94 -24.42 -21.67
CA MET A 372 -14.70 -25.18 -21.52
C MET A 372 -13.52 -24.23 -21.70
N THR A 373 -12.87 -23.90 -20.58
CA THR A 373 -11.56 -23.27 -20.58
C THR A 373 -10.53 -24.27 -21.08
N THR A 374 -10.28 -24.30 -22.39
CA THR A 374 -9.20 -25.13 -22.96
C THR A 374 -7.86 -24.53 -22.52
N LYS A 375 -7.09 -25.29 -21.72
CA LYS A 375 -5.71 -24.92 -21.40
C LYS A 375 -4.91 -24.87 -22.72
N PRO A 376 -4.03 -23.88 -22.92
CA PRO A 376 -3.17 -23.83 -24.09
C PRO A 376 -2.37 -25.14 -24.22
N PRO A 377 -2.10 -25.61 -25.45
CA PRO A 377 -1.35 -26.84 -25.68
C PRO A 377 0.04 -26.75 -25.06
N ALA A 378 0.59 -27.91 -24.66
CA ALA A 378 1.93 -27.99 -24.09
C ALA A 378 2.97 -27.56 -25.14
N ARG A 379 3.93 -26.70 -24.74
CA ARG A 379 5.04 -26.30 -25.62
C ARG A 379 5.93 -27.49 -25.93
N GLY A 380 6.45 -27.53 -27.16
CA GLY A 380 7.53 -28.42 -27.56
C GLY A 380 8.88 -28.02 -26.96
N LEU A 381 9.88 -28.89 -27.07
CA LEU A 381 11.22 -28.66 -26.51
C LEU A 381 11.87 -27.38 -27.07
N GLU A 382 11.85 -27.19 -28.40
CA GLU A 382 12.43 -26.01 -29.06
C GLU A 382 11.82 -24.69 -28.58
N GLU A 383 10.49 -24.66 -28.42
CA GLU A 383 9.79 -23.47 -27.93
C GLU A 383 10.18 -23.18 -26.48
N ARG A 384 10.26 -24.21 -25.62
CA ARG A 384 10.70 -24.03 -24.23
C ARG A 384 12.15 -23.58 -24.13
N LEU A 385 13.04 -24.08 -24.99
CA LEU A 385 14.44 -23.65 -25.06
C LEU A 385 14.54 -22.17 -25.44
N ARG A 386 13.80 -21.75 -26.47
CA ARG A 386 13.74 -20.36 -26.92
C ARG A 386 13.20 -19.43 -25.83
N ASP A 387 12.07 -19.79 -25.22
CA ASP A 387 11.44 -19.00 -24.15
C ASP A 387 12.36 -18.87 -22.93
N THR A 388 13.05 -19.96 -22.56
CA THR A 388 13.96 -19.96 -21.40
C THR A 388 15.19 -19.11 -21.63
N ARG A 389 15.80 -19.17 -22.83
CA ARG A 389 16.93 -18.30 -23.21
C ARG A 389 16.49 -16.84 -23.25
N ALA A 390 15.34 -16.56 -23.85
CA ALA A 390 14.77 -15.22 -23.87
C ALA A 390 14.54 -14.68 -22.46
N ARG A 391 14.08 -15.50 -21.51
CA ARG A 391 13.97 -15.07 -20.09
C ARG A 391 15.32 -14.77 -19.47
N LEU A 392 16.30 -15.66 -19.62
CA LEU A 392 17.66 -15.42 -19.13
C LEU A 392 18.26 -14.12 -19.68
N GLU A 393 18.02 -13.81 -20.95
CA GLU A 393 18.52 -12.63 -21.65
C GLU A 393 17.73 -11.34 -21.36
N ASN A 394 16.46 -11.41 -20.93
CA ASN A 394 15.58 -10.23 -20.81
C ASN A 394 15.07 -9.94 -19.39
N ASP A 395 15.02 -10.94 -18.50
CA ASP A 395 14.70 -10.70 -17.10
C ASP A 395 15.90 -10.07 -16.37
N VAL A 396 15.64 -9.31 -15.30
CA VAL A 396 16.68 -8.58 -14.55
C VAL A 396 16.87 -9.17 -13.15
N ASP A 397 15.83 -9.77 -12.59
CA ASP A 397 15.83 -10.32 -11.23
C ASP A 397 15.42 -11.79 -11.24
N LEU A 398 15.96 -12.53 -10.29
CA LEU A 398 15.62 -13.93 -10.05
C LEU A 398 15.58 -14.24 -8.55
N TRP A 399 14.89 -15.32 -8.19
CA TRP A 399 14.91 -15.84 -6.82
C TRP A 399 16.16 -16.69 -6.61
N VAL A 400 16.89 -16.47 -5.52
CA VAL A 400 18.09 -17.21 -5.12
C VAL A 400 17.81 -17.98 -3.84
N ALA A 401 17.72 -19.31 -3.95
CA ALA A 401 17.58 -20.22 -2.83
C ALA A 401 18.96 -20.81 -2.46
N THR A 402 19.36 -20.63 -1.21
CA THR A 402 20.60 -21.16 -0.65
C THR A 402 20.31 -21.96 0.62
N ALA A 403 21.23 -22.83 1.02
CA ALA A 403 21.14 -23.57 2.27
C ALA A 403 22.48 -23.50 3.02
N GLY A 404 22.43 -23.24 4.32
CA GLY A 404 23.60 -23.26 5.19
C GLY A 404 23.42 -24.19 6.37
N ALA A 405 24.50 -24.86 6.79
CA ALA A 405 24.49 -25.84 7.87
C ALA A 405 24.02 -25.28 9.23
N SER A 406 24.18 -23.97 9.48
CA SER A 406 23.91 -23.34 10.78
C SER A 406 22.65 -22.47 10.84
N ARG A 407 22.07 -22.07 9.69
CA ARG A 407 20.93 -21.13 9.63
C ARG A 407 19.76 -21.59 8.73
N GLY A 408 19.83 -22.79 8.16
CA GLY A 408 18.76 -23.36 7.34
C GLY A 408 18.73 -22.80 5.91
N VAL A 409 17.57 -22.93 5.27
CA VAL A 409 17.33 -22.44 3.89
C VAL A 409 17.01 -20.96 3.88
N HIS A 410 17.50 -20.23 2.87
CA HIS A 410 17.26 -18.81 2.68
C HIS A 410 16.89 -18.52 1.22
N LEU A 411 15.87 -17.70 1.01
CA LEU A 411 15.33 -17.36 -0.31
C LEU A 411 15.19 -15.84 -0.42
N ILE A 412 15.91 -15.22 -1.34
CA ILE A 412 15.84 -13.78 -1.60
C ILE A 412 15.80 -13.50 -3.10
N PRO A 413 15.23 -12.38 -3.55
CA PRO A 413 15.42 -11.91 -4.91
C PRO A 413 16.79 -11.25 -5.05
N LEU A 414 17.50 -11.51 -6.14
CA LEU A 414 18.71 -10.78 -6.54
C LEU A 414 18.63 -10.39 -8.02
N SER A 415 19.17 -9.23 -8.35
CA SER A 415 19.42 -8.85 -9.74
C SER A 415 20.59 -9.65 -10.31
N TYR A 416 20.54 -9.94 -11.60
CA TYR A 416 21.55 -10.76 -12.26
C TYR A 416 21.94 -10.24 -13.63
N HIS A 417 23.11 -10.69 -14.09
CA HIS A 417 23.56 -10.58 -15.46
C HIS A 417 23.79 -11.99 -16.03
N TRP A 418 23.32 -12.23 -17.25
CA TRP A 418 23.52 -13.49 -17.98
C TRP A 418 24.46 -13.24 -19.16
N ASP A 419 25.61 -13.93 -19.18
CA ASP A 419 26.64 -13.77 -20.21
C ASP A 419 26.53 -14.80 -21.35
N GLY A 420 25.45 -15.60 -21.37
CA GLY A 420 25.27 -16.72 -22.30
C GLY A 420 25.72 -18.08 -21.76
N ASN A 421 26.44 -18.11 -20.63
CA ASN A 421 26.97 -19.32 -20.02
C ASN A 421 26.75 -19.39 -18.50
N ALA A 422 26.93 -18.29 -17.79
CA ALA A 422 26.80 -18.18 -16.35
C ALA A 422 25.93 -16.99 -15.94
N ILE A 423 25.33 -17.12 -14.75
CA ILE A 423 24.53 -16.09 -14.11
C ILE A 423 25.40 -15.42 -13.06
N LEU A 424 25.67 -14.13 -13.23
CA LEU A 424 26.38 -13.33 -12.25
C LEU A 424 25.37 -12.65 -11.32
N VAL A 425 25.51 -12.83 -10.01
CA VAL A 425 24.74 -12.13 -8.97
C VAL A 425 25.68 -11.46 -7.97
N SER A 426 25.18 -10.50 -7.19
CA SER A 426 25.93 -9.88 -6.11
C SER A 426 25.06 -9.64 -4.88
N THR A 427 25.64 -9.76 -3.69
CA THR A 427 24.97 -9.58 -2.39
C THR A 427 26.00 -9.20 -1.33
N PRO A 428 25.64 -8.54 -0.20
CA PRO A 428 26.58 -8.30 0.88
C PRO A 428 27.25 -9.59 1.32
N ARG A 429 28.58 -9.57 1.49
CA ARG A 429 29.38 -10.74 1.81
C ARG A 429 28.90 -11.43 3.09
N ASP A 430 28.49 -10.65 4.09
CA ASP A 430 28.05 -11.14 5.41
C ASP A 430 26.54 -11.45 5.50
N SER A 431 25.80 -11.26 4.40
CA SER A 431 24.40 -11.67 4.32
C SER A 431 24.26 -13.19 4.51
N VAL A 432 23.04 -13.66 4.83
CA VAL A 432 22.79 -15.11 4.97
C VAL A 432 23.08 -15.82 3.64
N THR A 433 22.64 -15.24 2.52
CA THR A 433 22.91 -15.77 1.17
C THR A 433 24.40 -15.77 0.84
N GLY A 434 25.11 -14.66 1.09
CA GLY A 434 26.55 -14.55 0.84
C GLY A 434 27.35 -15.59 1.61
N ARG A 435 27.10 -15.72 2.92
CA ARG A 435 27.73 -16.74 3.75
C ARG A 435 27.39 -18.17 3.35
N ASN A 436 26.13 -18.43 2.97
CA ASN A 436 25.73 -19.76 2.49
C ASN A 436 26.50 -20.13 1.21
N LEU A 437 26.54 -19.25 0.21
CA LEU A 437 27.24 -19.51 -1.05
C LEU A 437 28.76 -19.65 -0.90
N LEU A 438 29.36 -18.92 0.05
CA LEU A 438 30.78 -19.05 0.38
C LEU A 438 31.09 -20.39 1.08
N ALA A 439 30.16 -20.90 1.89
CA ALA A 439 30.33 -22.17 2.60
C ALA A 439 29.99 -23.39 1.72
N ASP A 440 28.95 -23.29 0.90
CA ASP A 440 28.45 -24.31 -0.02
C ASP A 440 27.90 -23.62 -1.27
N GLY A 441 28.63 -23.75 -2.39
CA GLY A 441 28.26 -23.11 -3.66
C GLY A 441 26.97 -23.65 -4.29
N ARG A 442 26.30 -24.67 -3.73
CA ARG A 442 25.03 -25.16 -4.29
C ARG A 442 23.93 -24.14 -4.15
N VAL A 443 23.26 -23.86 -5.26
CA VAL A 443 22.21 -22.84 -5.33
C VAL A 443 21.09 -23.30 -6.26
N ARG A 444 19.86 -22.92 -5.91
CA ARG A 444 18.71 -23.09 -6.81
C ARG A 444 18.09 -21.74 -7.12
N LEU A 445 17.92 -21.46 -8.40
CA LEU A 445 17.35 -20.21 -8.90
C LEU A 445 15.95 -20.42 -9.45
N GLY A 446 15.11 -19.39 -9.35
CA GLY A 446 13.77 -19.37 -9.93
C GLY A 446 13.54 -18.10 -10.76
N LEU A 447 13.14 -18.28 -12.01
CA LEU A 447 12.71 -17.20 -12.92
C LEU A 447 11.26 -17.44 -13.37
N GLY A 448 10.57 -16.34 -13.69
CA GLY A 448 9.20 -16.37 -14.19
C GLY A 448 8.12 -16.59 -13.11
N PRO A 449 6.84 -16.47 -13.50
CA PRO A 449 5.72 -16.67 -12.59
C PRO A 449 5.56 -18.16 -12.22
N THR A 450 4.84 -18.46 -11.13
CA THR A 450 4.64 -19.84 -10.63
C THR A 450 3.92 -20.78 -11.61
N ARG A 451 3.29 -20.23 -12.65
CA ARG A 451 2.58 -20.94 -13.74
C ARG A 451 3.29 -20.84 -15.10
N ASP A 452 4.53 -20.35 -15.12
CA ASP A 452 5.45 -20.40 -16.27
C ASP A 452 6.87 -20.21 -15.74
N VAL A 453 7.32 -21.23 -15.01
CA VAL A 453 8.51 -21.16 -14.18
C VAL A 453 9.70 -21.77 -14.89
N VAL A 454 10.86 -21.14 -14.71
CA VAL A 454 12.17 -21.72 -15.00
C VAL A 454 12.86 -21.95 -13.66
N LEU A 455 13.23 -23.20 -13.37
CA LEU A 455 14.06 -23.55 -12.22
C LEU A 455 15.45 -23.95 -12.68
N ILE A 456 16.47 -23.42 -12.01
CA ILE A 456 17.87 -23.64 -12.36
C ILE A 456 18.59 -24.16 -11.12
N ASP A 457 19.09 -25.39 -11.18
CA ASP A 457 20.04 -25.88 -10.17
C ASP A 457 21.45 -25.54 -10.69
N GLY A 458 22.28 -24.89 -9.85
CA GLY A 458 23.60 -24.41 -10.25
C GLY A 458 24.64 -24.49 -9.15
N VAL A 459 25.87 -24.16 -9.51
CA VAL A 459 27.02 -24.05 -8.59
C VAL A 459 27.56 -22.62 -8.70
N ALA A 460 27.58 -21.92 -7.58
CA ALA A 460 28.11 -20.58 -7.41
C ALA A 460 29.60 -20.64 -7.07
N GLU A 461 30.39 -19.88 -7.82
CA GLU A 461 31.81 -19.63 -7.55
C GLU A 461 31.96 -18.15 -7.15
N PRO A 462 32.57 -17.83 -6.00
CA PRO A 462 32.82 -16.44 -5.64
C PRO A 462 33.80 -15.82 -6.65
N VAL A 463 33.53 -14.58 -7.05
CA VAL A 463 34.41 -13.77 -7.90
C VAL A 463 34.80 -12.53 -7.12
N ASP A 464 36.09 -12.38 -6.82
CA ASP A 464 36.56 -11.18 -6.14
C ASP A 464 36.36 -9.95 -7.04
N VAL A 465 36.03 -8.82 -6.42
CA VAL A 465 35.72 -7.58 -7.15
C VAL A 465 36.89 -7.13 -8.04
N THR A 466 38.12 -7.37 -7.58
CA THR A 466 39.36 -7.11 -8.34
C THR A 466 39.57 -8.05 -9.53
N GLU A 467 38.93 -9.21 -9.53
CA GLU A 467 39.04 -10.26 -10.56
C GLU A 467 37.85 -10.28 -11.53
N LEU A 468 36.79 -9.50 -11.25
CA LEU A 468 35.58 -9.47 -12.06
C LEU A 468 35.85 -8.94 -13.49
N GLY A 469 36.83 -8.04 -13.64
CA GLY A 469 37.10 -7.28 -14.85
C GLY A 469 36.12 -6.10 -15.02
N GLU A 470 36.62 -4.97 -15.56
CA GLU A 470 35.80 -3.75 -15.74
C GLU A 470 34.59 -4.01 -16.65
N GLU A 471 34.79 -4.72 -17.76
CA GLU A 471 33.76 -5.01 -18.77
C GLU A 471 32.55 -5.75 -18.17
N LEU A 472 32.80 -6.81 -17.38
CA LEU A 472 31.73 -7.61 -16.79
C LEU A 472 31.02 -6.87 -15.63
N GLY A 473 31.78 -6.09 -14.85
CA GLY A 473 31.22 -5.23 -13.82
C GLY A 473 30.32 -4.14 -14.39
N ASP A 474 30.74 -3.51 -15.49
CA ASP A 474 29.96 -2.47 -16.18
C ASP A 474 28.73 -3.07 -16.87
N ALA A 475 28.85 -4.25 -17.48
CA ALA A 475 27.71 -4.97 -18.04
C ALA A 475 26.68 -5.34 -16.96
N PHE A 476 27.14 -5.78 -15.79
CA PHE A 476 26.26 -6.03 -14.64
C PHE A 476 25.58 -4.75 -14.18
N ALA A 477 26.32 -3.65 -13.99
CA ALA A 477 25.78 -2.38 -13.53
C ALA A 477 24.77 -1.78 -14.52
N ALA A 478 25.09 -1.79 -15.82
CA ALA A 478 24.20 -1.33 -16.88
C ALA A 478 22.93 -2.18 -16.95
N ARG A 479 23.06 -3.51 -16.76
CA ARG A 479 21.93 -4.43 -16.83
C ARG A 479 20.99 -4.29 -15.63
N THR A 480 21.54 -4.15 -14.44
CA THR A 480 20.77 -4.20 -13.18
C THR A 480 20.39 -2.81 -12.67
N GLY A 481 21.03 -1.75 -13.18
CA GLY A 481 20.93 -0.41 -12.60
C GLY A 481 21.62 -0.27 -11.25
N PHE A 482 22.39 -1.29 -10.84
CA PHE A 482 22.99 -1.43 -9.53
C PHE A 482 24.49 -1.77 -9.66
N ASP A 483 25.35 -0.95 -9.07
CA ASP A 483 26.80 -1.16 -9.10
C ASP A 483 27.36 -1.43 -7.68
N PRO A 484 27.47 -2.70 -7.27
CA PRO A 484 28.06 -3.09 -5.99
C PRO A 484 29.44 -2.51 -5.72
N ARG A 485 30.22 -2.18 -6.77
CA ARG A 485 31.59 -1.65 -6.65
C ARG A 485 31.64 -0.23 -6.11
N LYS A 486 30.51 0.48 -6.10
CA LYS A 486 30.39 1.89 -5.66
C LYS A 486 29.87 2.04 -4.22
N LEU A 487 29.66 0.92 -3.52
CA LEU A 487 29.10 0.93 -2.16
C LEU A 487 30.21 0.80 -1.12
N ASP A 488 29.99 1.41 0.04
CA ASP A 488 30.92 1.31 1.19
C ASP A 488 30.84 -0.06 1.89
N GLU A 489 29.74 -0.79 1.71
CA GLU A 489 29.55 -2.15 2.25
C GLU A 489 30.28 -3.20 1.39
N PRO A 490 30.95 -4.21 1.96
CA PRO A 490 31.64 -5.25 1.20
C PRO A 490 30.66 -6.21 0.53
N TYR A 491 30.40 -5.99 -0.76
CA TYR A 491 29.64 -6.91 -1.62
C TYR A 491 30.52 -8.01 -2.22
N GLN A 492 29.92 -9.19 -2.41
CA GLN A 492 30.54 -10.35 -3.05
C GLN A 492 29.78 -10.71 -4.32
N TYR A 493 30.50 -10.81 -5.44
CA TYR A 493 29.96 -11.39 -6.67
C TYR A 493 30.04 -12.90 -6.64
N PHE A 494 29.03 -13.56 -7.23
CA PHE A 494 29.00 -15.00 -7.43
C PHE A 494 28.67 -15.31 -8.88
N ARG A 495 29.53 -16.08 -9.55
CA ARG A 495 29.30 -16.61 -10.88
C ARG A 495 28.67 -17.99 -10.75
N ILE A 496 27.41 -18.11 -11.16
CA ILE A 496 26.61 -19.32 -11.02
C ILE A 496 26.56 -20.03 -12.37
N ARG A 497 27.11 -21.24 -12.42
CA ARG A 497 27.03 -22.12 -13.60
C ARG A 497 25.81 -23.03 -13.49
N PRO A 498 24.83 -22.94 -14.41
CA PRO A 498 23.70 -23.87 -14.45
C PRO A 498 24.17 -25.32 -14.66
N ARG A 499 23.64 -26.25 -13.86
CA ARG A 499 23.82 -27.70 -14.01
C ARG A 499 22.57 -28.36 -14.56
N ARG A 500 21.40 -27.88 -14.14
CA ARG A 500 20.10 -28.35 -14.61
C ARG A 500 19.17 -27.17 -14.78
N VAL A 501 18.48 -27.11 -15.92
CA VAL A 501 17.45 -26.10 -16.18
C VAL A 501 16.16 -26.83 -16.48
N GLN A 502 15.08 -26.44 -15.81
CA GLN A 502 13.75 -26.98 -16.00
C GLN A 502 12.76 -25.85 -16.31
N ALA A 503 11.85 -26.04 -17.26
CA ALA A 503 10.80 -25.07 -17.54
C ALA A 503 9.44 -25.73 -17.80
N TRP A 504 8.38 -25.16 -17.24
CA TRP A 504 7.00 -25.61 -17.47
C TRP A 504 5.97 -24.52 -17.10
N ARG A 505 4.82 -24.51 -17.79
CA ARG A 505 3.66 -23.68 -17.44
C ARG A 505 2.75 -24.30 -16.38
N GLU A 506 2.23 -25.48 -16.67
CA GLU A 506 1.22 -26.14 -15.86
C GLU A 506 1.49 -27.66 -15.85
N SER A 507 0.58 -28.43 -15.25
CA SER A 507 0.73 -29.89 -15.13
C SER A 507 0.96 -30.63 -16.46
N ASN A 508 0.48 -30.09 -17.58
CA ASN A 508 0.67 -30.66 -18.93
C ASN A 508 2.09 -30.49 -19.48
N GLU A 509 2.94 -29.67 -18.86
CA GLU A 509 4.33 -29.46 -19.27
C GLU A 509 5.34 -30.08 -18.30
N LEU A 510 4.89 -30.77 -17.23
CA LEU A 510 5.78 -31.42 -16.26
C LEU A 510 6.60 -32.55 -16.90
N ALA A 511 6.01 -33.29 -17.85
CA ALA A 511 6.74 -34.26 -18.66
C ALA A 511 7.65 -33.51 -19.66
N GLY A 512 8.90 -33.94 -19.79
CA GLY A 512 9.88 -33.28 -20.67
C GLY A 512 10.31 -31.88 -20.23
N ARG A 513 10.15 -31.54 -18.93
CA ARG A 513 10.47 -30.21 -18.41
C ARG A 513 11.96 -29.89 -18.33
N ASP A 514 12.84 -30.89 -18.37
CA ASP A 514 14.28 -30.65 -18.38
C ASP A 514 14.69 -30.06 -19.74
N LEU A 515 15.42 -28.94 -19.72
CA LEU A 515 15.98 -28.27 -20.90
C LEU A 515 17.50 -28.31 -20.92
N MET A 516 18.12 -28.51 -19.75
CA MET A 516 19.56 -28.70 -19.59
C MET A 516 19.82 -29.78 -18.55
N ARG A 517 20.81 -30.64 -18.82
CA ARG A 517 21.33 -31.65 -17.88
C ARG A 517 22.85 -31.64 -17.89
N ASP A 518 23.44 -31.76 -16.72
CA ASP A 518 24.90 -31.76 -16.53
C ASP A 518 25.63 -30.56 -17.18
N GLY A 519 24.94 -29.41 -17.27
CA GLY A 519 25.44 -28.18 -17.91
C GLY A 519 25.27 -28.11 -19.43
N ALA A 520 24.71 -29.14 -20.08
CA ALA A 520 24.47 -29.18 -21.52
C ALA A 520 22.98 -28.99 -21.85
N TRP A 521 22.67 -28.08 -22.78
CA TRP A 521 21.31 -27.89 -23.32
C TRP A 521 20.87 -29.12 -24.12
N LEU A 522 19.60 -29.49 -24.03
CA LEU A 522 19.04 -30.72 -24.63
C LEU A 522 18.58 -30.57 -26.10
N GLY A 523 18.99 -29.52 -26.80
CA GLY A 523 18.61 -29.24 -28.19
C GLY A 523 19.52 -28.24 -28.86
#